data_AF-A0A927SRP0-F1
#
_entry.id   AF-A0A927SRP0-F1
#
_cell.length_a   1.000
_cell.length_b   1.000
_cell.length_c   1.000
_cell.angle_alpha   90.00
_cell.angle_beta   90.00
_cell.angle_gamma   90.00
#
_symmetry.space_group_name_H-M   'P 1'
#
loop_
_entity.id
_entity.type
_entity.pdbx_description
1 polymer ?
#
loop_
_entity_poly.entity_id
_entity_poly.type
_entity_poly.pdbx_seq_one_letter_code
_entity_poly.pdbx_strand_id
1 'polypeptide(L)'
;MIHIRYSEGREQLRLHMEGHAGYGPRGQDIVCAAASVLGETLALAAGGQPGCRSSRAAGRLEIVCPNTPEALIMFRMARAGFAALAAGYGAWVRMEEGEKHPIHQERRPLCKRPFQINRRSYKRLSESNGGQ
;
A
#
# COMPACT_ATOMS: atom_id res chain seq x y z
N MET A 1 8.24 -12.44 0.32
CA MET A 1 7.15 -12.01 -0.58
C MET A 1 6.13 -11.30 0.28
N ILE A 2 5.72 -10.10 -0.10
CA ILE A 2 4.72 -9.30 0.61
C ILE A 2 3.36 -9.52 -0.06
N HIS A 3 2.35 -9.84 0.74
CA HIS A 3 0.97 -9.98 0.28
C HIS A 3 0.13 -8.87 0.89
N ILE A 4 -0.65 -8.18 0.04
CA ILE A 4 -1.56 -7.12 0.43
C ILE A 4 -2.95 -7.51 -0.05
N ARG A 5 -3.92 -7.52 0.85
CA ARG A 5 -5.35 -7.71 0.54
C ARG A 5 -6.10 -6.45 0.91
N TYR A 6 -6.91 -5.96 -0.01
CA TYR A 6 -7.67 -4.73 0.14
C TYR A 6 -9.13 -4.95 -0.21
N SER A 7 -10.07 -4.50 0.62
CA SER A 7 -11.51 -4.60 0.33
C SER A 7 -12.29 -3.36 0.74
N GLU A 8 -13.26 -2.97 -0.08
CA GLU A 8 -14.19 -1.86 0.17
C GLU A 8 -15.60 -2.42 0.37
N GLY A 9 -15.83 -3.14 1.47
CA GLY A 9 -17.13 -3.72 1.79
C GLY A 9 -18.19 -2.67 2.14
N ARG A 10 -19.47 -3.05 2.15
CA ARG A 10 -20.59 -2.11 2.41
C ARG A 10 -20.43 -1.31 3.69
N GLU A 11 -20.07 -2.01 4.77
CA GLU A 11 -19.99 -1.44 6.11
C GLU A 11 -18.56 -1.20 6.57
N GLN A 12 -17.60 -1.89 5.97
CA GLN A 12 -16.22 -1.91 6.46
C GLN A 12 -15.20 -1.86 5.31
N LEU A 13 -14.13 -1.13 5.57
CA LEU A 13 -12.91 -1.11 4.79
C LEU A 13 -11.88 -1.99 5.49
N ARG A 14 -11.14 -2.79 4.72
CA ARG A 14 -10.09 -3.64 5.26
C ARG A 14 -8.83 -3.59 4.41
N LEU A 15 -7.70 -3.52 5.11
CA LEU A 15 -6.38 -3.69 4.54
C LEU A 15 -5.62 -4.69 5.41
N HIS A 16 -5.17 -5.75 4.78
CA HIS A 16 -4.32 -6.75 5.41
C HIS A 16 -3.00 -6.81 4.64
N MET A 17 -1.90 -6.83 5.37
CA MET A 17 -0.56 -6.97 4.81
C MET A 17 0.23 -7.99 5.61
N GLU A 18 0.91 -8.89 4.92
CA GLU A 18 1.81 -9.87 5.54
C GLU A 18 3.12 -10.01 4.78
N GLY A 19 4.15 -10.53 5.46
CA GLY A 19 5.46 -10.79 4.86
C GLY A 19 6.38 -9.56 4.77
N HIS A 20 6.07 -8.46 5.47
CA HIS A 20 6.87 -7.22 5.46
C HIS A 20 7.98 -7.16 6.52
N ALA A 21 8.08 -8.15 7.42
CA ALA A 21 9.11 -8.20 8.48
C ALA A 21 10.22 -9.24 8.25
N GLY A 22 10.32 -9.82 7.04
CA GLY A 22 11.43 -10.71 6.69
C GLY A 22 12.63 -9.90 6.18
N TYR A 23 13.76 -9.92 6.90
CA TYR A 23 15.04 -9.43 6.39
C TYR A 23 15.40 -10.25 5.15
N GLY A 24 15.56 -9.56 4.02
CA GLY A 24 15.77 -10.19 2.73
C GLY A 24 17.07 -9.73 2.07
N PRO A 25 17.65 -10.50 1.13
CA PRO A 25 18.84 -10.09 0.39
C PRO A 25 18.68 -8.71 -0.27
N ARG A 26 19.80 -8.01 -0.47
CA ARG A 26 19.91 -6.62 -0.96
C ARG A 26 18.85 -6.28 -2.01
N GLY A 27 17.96 -5.33 -1.68
CA GLY A 27 16.83 -4.91 -2.52
C GLY A 27 15.45 -5.35 -2.01
N GLN A 28 15.36 -6.34 -1.12
CA GLN A 28 14.12 -6.65 -0.39
C GLN A 28 13.85 -5.65 0.75
N ASP A 29 14.90 -5.16 1.43
CA ASP A 29 14.74 -4.21 2.54
C ASP A 29 14.07 -2.90 2.11
N ILE A 30 14.35 -2.39 0.91
CA ILE A 30 13.73 -1.15 0.40
C ILE A 30 12.24 -1.34 0.06
N VAL A 31 11.86 -2.53 -0.43
CA VAL A 31 10.46 -2.85 -0.75
C VAL A 31 9.68 -3.12 0.53
N CYS A 32 10.26 -3.85 1.48
CA CYS A 32 9.70 -4.05 2.82
C CYS A 32 9.53 -2.73 3.56
N ALA A 33 10.53 -1.84 3.51
CA ALA A 33 10.44 -0.51 4.11
C ALA A 33 9.33 0.32 3.47
N ALA A 34 9.25 0.36 2.13
CA ALA A 34 8.18 1.08 1.43
C ALA A 34 6.79 0.56 1.79
N ALA A 35 6.61 -0.77 1.81
CA ALA A 35 5.34 -1.38 2.20
C ALA A 35 4.99 -1.08 3.66
N SER A 36 5.96 -1.20 4.58
CA SER A 36 5.78 -0.91 6.00
C SER A 36 5.39 0.53 6.23
N VAL A 37 6.07 1.49 5.58
CA VAL A 37 5.74 2.92 5.68
C VAL A 37 4.32 3.19 5.19
N LEU A 38 3.90 2.64 4.05
CA LEU A 38 2.54 2.81 3.54
C LEU A 38 1.48 2.25 4.51
N GLY A 39 1.73 1.05 5.05
CA GLY A 39 0.83 0.39 5.97
C GLY A 39 0.72 1.12 7.30
N GLU A 40 1.86 1.47 7.90
CA GLU A 40 1.93 2.20 9.16
C GLU A 40 1.33 3.61 9.03
N THR A 41 1.56 4.28 7.91
CA THR A 41 0.92 5.59 7.63
C THR A 41 -0.60 5.47 7.63
N LEU A 42 -1.15 4.45 6.96
CA LEU A 42 -2.60 4.20 7.00
C LEU A 42 -3.06 3.89 8.42
N ALA A 43 -2.34 3.07 9.17
CA ALA A 43 -2.72 2.70 10.53
C ALA A 43 -2.76 3.91 11.49
N LEU A 44 -1.77 4.80 11.37
CA LEU A 44 -1.71 6.05 12.13
C LEU A 44 -2.85 7.01 11.74
N ALA A 45 -3.07 7.22 10.44
CA ALA A 45 -4.14 8.08 9.97
C ALA A 45 -5.54 7.56 10.35
N ALA A 46 -5.76 6.24 10.20
CA ALA A 46 -6.99 5.57 10.60
C ALA A 46 -7.21 5.57 12.13
N GLY A 47 -6.14 5.60 12.93
CA GLY A 47 -6.24 5.65 14.39
C GLY A 47 -6.99 6.87 14.94
N GLY A 48 -7.05 7.97 14.15
CA GLY A 48 -7.85 9.15 14.48
C GLY A 48 -9.32 9.07 14.08
N GLN A 49 -9.76 7.99 13.42
CA GLN A 49 -11.13 7.83 12.93
C GLN A 49 -11.97 6.96 13.87
N PRO A 50 -13.22 7.36 14.18
CA PRO A 50 -14.11 6.56 15.03
C PRO A 50 -14.34 5.14 14.49
N GLY A 51 -14.17 4.14 15.35
CA GLY A 51 -14.44 2.74 15.03
C GLY A 51 -13.35 2.02 14.23
N CYS A 52 -12.29 2.72 13.81
CA CYS A 52 -11.12 2.12 13.19
C CYS A 52 -10.26 1.36 14.20
N ARG A 53 -9.65 0.26 13.75
CA ARG A 53 -8.78 -0.60 14.54
C ARG A 53 -7.60 -1.04 13.69
N SER A 54 -6.42 -1.10 14.31
CA SER A 54 -5.23 -1.69 13.70
C SER A 54 -4.62 -2.75 14.61
N SER A 55 -4.07 -3.81 14.02
CA SER A 55 -3.38 -4.90 14.71
C SER A 55 -2.05 -5.18 14.03
N ARG A 56 -0.99 -5.38 14.83
CA ARG A 56 0.37 -5.68 14.37
C ARG A 56 0.83 -6.98 15.00
N ALA A 57 1.29 -7.94 14.20
CA ALA A 57 1.80 -9.20 14.69
C ALA A 57 2.86 -9.79 13.75
N ALA A 58 4.12 -9.82 14.16
CA ALA A 58 5.22 -10.55 13.49
C ALA A 58 5.19 -10.44 11.94
N GLY A 59 5.27 -9.22 11.41
CA GLY A 59 5.22 -8.97 9.96
C GLY A 59 3.85 -9.06 9.33
N ARG A 60 2.79 -9.02 10.15
CA ARG A 60 1.39 -8.81 9.74
C ARG A 60 0.88 -7.48 10.28
N LEU A 61 0.12 -6.79 9.43
CA LEU A 61 -0.59 -5.57 9.73
C LEU A 61 -2.01 -5.73 9.20
N GLU A 62 -2.99 -5.56 10.06
CA GLU A 62 -4.40 -5.53 9.69
C GLU A 62 -5.01 -4.20 10.14
N ILE A 63 -5.78 -3.58 9.27
CA ILE A 63 -6.49 -2.33 9.53
C ILE A 63 -7.93 -2.50 9.06
N VAL A 64 -8.86 -2.24 9.97
CA VAL A 64 -10.31 -2.32 9.71
C VAL A 64 -10.96 -1.03 10.16
N CYS A 65 -11.78 -0.45 9.29
CA CYS A 65 -12.50 0.79 9.55
C CYS A 65 -13.95 0.68 9.10
N PRO A 66 -14.89 1.40 9.73
CA PRO A 66 -16.21 1.65 9.13
C PRO A 66 -16.06 2.32 7.75
N ASN A 67 -16.98 2.04 6.83
CA ASN A 67 -16.96 2.64 5.50
C ASN A 67 -17.54 4.07 5.52
N THR A 68 -16.75 5.01 6.04
CA THR A 68 -17.04 6.45 5.99
C THR A 68 -16.29 7.11 4.83
N PRO A 69 -16.75 8.26 4.32
CA PRO A 69 -16.04 9.01 3.28
C PRO A 69 -14.57 9.30 3.63
N GLU A 70 -14.27 9.65 4.87
CA GLU A 70 -12.93 9.99 5.36
C GLU A 70 -12.03 8.76 5.36
N ALA A 71 -12.49 7.66 5.95
CA ALA A 71 -11.76 6.39 5.96
C ALA A 71 -11.52 5.88 4.54
N LEU A 72 -12.51 6.01 3.66
CA LEU A 72 -12.41 5.59 2.26
C LEU A 72 -11.31 6.34 1.52
N ILE A 73 -11.17 7.65 1.73
CA ILE A 73 -10.09 8.44 1.11
C ILE A 73 -8.71 7.94 1.57
N MET A 74 -8.53 7.70 2.86
CA MET A 74 -7.28 7.16 3.41
C MET A 74 -6.95 5.78 2.84
N PHE A 75 -7.94 4.88 2.82
CA PHE A 75 -7.80 3.52 2.30
C PHE A 75 -7.48 3.52 0.81
N ARG A 76 -8.15 4.36 0.01
CA ARG A 76 -7.88 4.47 -1.43
C ARG A 76 -6.52 5.09 -1.74
N MET A 77 -6.05 6.03 -0.92
CA MET A 77 -4.70 6.58 -1.03
C MET A 77 -3.65 5.49 -0.80
N ALA A 78 -3.80 4.73 0.29
CA ALA A 78 -2.91 3.60 0.58
C ALA A 78 -2.96 2.52 -0.52
N ARG A 79 -4.17 2.15 -0.96
CA ARG A 79 -4.41 1.23 -2.09
C ARG A 79 -3.65 1.66 -3.34
N ALA A 80 -3.72 2.93 -3.72
CA ALA A 80 -3.00 3.45 -4.90
C ALA A 80 -1.48 3.31 -4.74
N GLY A 81 -0.94 3.59 -3.54
CA GLY A 81 0.47 3.39 -3.22
C GLY A 81 0.91 1.92 -3.33
N PHE A 82 0.13 1.01 -2.76
CA PHE A 82 0.39 -0.44 -2.85
C PHE A 82 0.27 -0.98 -4.27
N ALA A 83 -0.70 -0.51 -5.06
CA ALA A 83 -0.84 -0.88 -6.47
C ALA A 83 0.38 -0.41 -7.28
N ALA A 84 0.89 0.80 -7.03
CA ALA A 84 2.10 1.30 -7.66
C ALA A 84 3.34 0.47 -7.25
N LEU A 85 3.44 0.08 -5.98
CA LEU A 85 4.51 -0.78 -5.48
C LEU A 85 4.47 -2.17 -6.15
N ALA A 86 3.29 -2.79 -6.24
CA ALA A 86 3.09 -4.08 -6.90
C ALA A 86 3.40 -4.01 -8.41
N ALA A 87 3.01 -2.93 -9.10
CA ALA A 87 3.34 -2.74 -10.51
C ALA A 87 4.85 -2.58 -10.76
N GLY A 88 5.57 -1.90 -9.85
CA GLY A 88 7.02 -1.70 -9.96
C GLY A 88 7.86 -2.90 -9.50
N TYR A 89 7.37 -3.66 -8.52
CA TYR A 89 8.10 -4.71 -7.80
C TYR A 89 7.30 -6.02 -7.68
N GLY A 90 6.54 -6.40 -8.71
CA GLY A 90 5.65 -7.58 -8.69
C GLY A 90 6.33 -8.93 -8.42
N ALA A 91 7.66 -9.01 -8.53
CA ALA A 91 8.44 -10.17 -8.09
C ALA A 91 8.49 -10.32 -6.55
N TRP A 92 8.18 -9.27 -5.81
CA TRP A 92 8.30 -9.19 -4.35
C TRP A 92 7.00 -8.79 -3.63
N VAL A 93 6.08 -8.15 -4.35
CA VAL A 93 4.81 -7.65 -3.81
C VAL A 93 3.66 -8.13 -4.65
N ARG A 94 2.64 -8.71 -4.01
CA ARG A 94 1.37 -9.05 -4.64
C ARG A 94 0.23 -8.32 -3.92
N MET A 95 -0.66 -7.75 -4.72
CA MET A 95 -1.85 -7.07 -4.22
C MET A 95 -3.10 -7.76 -4.79
N GLU A 96 -4.03 -8.06 -3.91
CA GLU A 96 -5.32 -8.67 -4.21
C GLU A 96 -6.44 -7.70 -3.82
N GLU A 97 -7.38 -7.53 -4.73
CA GLU A 97 -8.59 -6.75 -4.51
C GLU A 97 -9.70 -7.72 -4.10
N GLY A 98 -10.24 -7.54 -2.91
CA GLY A 98 -11.40 -8.25 -2.40
C GLY A 98 -12.70 -7.58 -2.85
N GLU A 99 -13.79 -7.89 -2.14
CA GLU A 99 -15.12 -7.39 -2.46
C GLU A 99 -15.16 -5.85 -2.47
N LYS A 100 -15.77 -5.30 -3.52
CA LYS A 100 -16.02 -3.86 -3.68
C LYS A 100 -17.53 -3.64 -3.67
N HIS A 101 -18.00 -2.83 -2.74
CA HIS A 101 -19.41 -2.44 -2.71
C HIS A 101 -19.75 -1.62 -3.96
N PRO A 102 -20.93 -1.83 -4.61
CA PRO A 102 -21.26 -1.22 -5.89
C PRO A 102 -21.18 0.32 -5.93
N ILE A 103 -21.40 0.99 -4.79
CA ILE A 103 -21.29 2.45 -4.68
C ILE A 103 -19.86 2.96 -4.92
N HIS A 104 -18.88 2.07 -4.81
CA HIS A 104 -17.45 2.32 -4.94
C HIS A 104 -16.89 1.86 -6.28
N GLN A 105 -17.74 1.33 -7.17
CA GLN A 105 -17.32 0.91 -8.50
C GLN A 105 -16.84 2.15 -9.29
N GLU A 106 -15.56 2.12 -9.69
CA GLU A 106 -14.81 3.29 -10.15
C GLU A 106 -15.54 4.03 -11.29
N ARG A 107 -15.77 5.34 -11.11
CA ARG A 107 -15.82 6.26 -12.26
C ARG A 107 -14.43 6.24 -12.90
N ARG A 108 -14.38 6.20 -14.23
CA ARG A 108 -13.14 6.11 -15.05
C ARG A 108 -11.95 6.83 -14.38
N PRO A 109 -10.76 6.21 -14.33
CA PRO A 109 -9.60 6.82 -13.70
C PRO A 109 -9.33 8.21 -14.28
N LEU A 110 -9.13 9.19 -13.41
CA LEU A 110 -8.82 10.58 -13.79
C LEU A 110 -7.51 10.66 -14.58
N CYS A 111 -6.60 9.69 -14.43
CA CYS A 111 -5.39 9.59 -15.22
C CYS A 111 -5.41 8.34 -16.11
N LYS A 112 -5.42 8.54 -17.44
CA LYS A 112 -5.31 7.47 -18.44
C LYS A 112 -3.88 6.95 -18.65
N ARG A 113 -2.88 7.63 -18.08
CA ARG A 113 -1.48 7.27 -18.26
C ARG A 113 -0.99 6.50 -17.03
N PRO A 114 -0.47 5.27 -17.15
CA PRO A 114 0.18 4.62 -16.04
C PRO A 114 1.31 5.54 -15.54
N PHE A 115 1.40 5.74 -14.22
CA PHE A 115 2.51 6.46 -13.62
C PHE A 115 3.79 5.67 -13.90
N GLN A 116 4.50 6.05 -14.95
CA GLN A 116 5.80 5.48 -15.27
C GLN A 116 6.83 6.16 -14.38
N ILE A 117 7.33 5.44 -13.37
CA ILE A 117 8.56 5.83 -12.69
C ILE A 117 9.64 5.85 -13.78
N ASN A 118 10.11 7.04 -14.13
CA ASN A 118 11.21 7.18 -15.07
C ASN A 118 12.48 6.61 -14.44
N ARG A 119 12.81 5.35 -14.78
CA ARG A 119 14.01 4.65 -14.27
C ARG A 119 15.31 5.41 -14.55
N ARG A 120 15.35 6.33 -15.52
CA ARG A 120 16.54 7.19 -15.78
C ARG A 120 16.79 8.21 -14.67
N SER A 121 15.75 8.67 -13.98
CA SER A 121 15.90 9.65 -12.90
C SER A 121 16.53 9.05 -11.65
N TYR A 122 16.32 7.74 -11.40
CA TYR A 122 16.87 7.07 -10.23
C TYR A 122 18.36 6.74 -10.35
N LYS A 123 18.83 6.40 -11.57
CA LYS A 123 20.27 6.14 -11.83
C LYS A 123 21.16 7.34 -11.51
N ARG A 124 20.67 8.55 -11.78
CA ARG A 124 21.44 9.79 -11.57
C ARG A 124 21.68 10.10 -10.08
N LEU A 125 20.83 9.62 -9.18
CA LEU A 125 20.99 9.79 -7.72
C LEU A 125 21.90 8.72 -7.09
N SER A 126 21.99 7.53 -7.68
CA SER A 126 22.95 6.52 -7.23
C SER A 126 24.37 6.78 -7.71
N GLU A 127 24.54 7.48 -8.82
CA GLU A 127 25.85 7.83 -9.40
C GLU A 127 26.48 9.06 -8.74
N SER A 128 25.71 9.93 -8.07
CA SER A 128 26.23 11.12 -7.40
C SER A 128 26.79 10.88 -5.99
N ASN A 129 26.60 9.68 -5.41
CA ASN A 129 27.13 9.32 -4.07
C ASN A 129 28.26 8.27 -4.13
N GLY A 130 28.86 8.06 -5.31
CA GLY A 130 29.94 7.09 -5.53
C GLY A 130 31.30 7.72 -5.86
N GLY A 131 31.53 8.99 -5.49
CA GLY A 131 32.82 9.65 -5.65
C GLY A 131 33.53 9.79 -4.31
N GLN A 132 34.60 9.02 -4.12
CA GLN A 132 35.73 9.41 -3.27
C GLN A 132 36.34 10.72 -3.81
#